data_AF-A0A958YUM5-F1
#
_entry.id   AF-A0A958YUM5-F1
#
_cell.length_a   1.000
_cell.length_b   1.000
_cell.length_c   1.000
_cell.angle_alpha   90.00
_cell.angle_beta   90.00
_cell.angle_gamma   90.00
#
_symmetry.space_group_name_H-M   'P 1'
#
loop_
_entity.id
_entity.type
_entity.pdbx_description
1 polymer ?
#
loop_
_entity_poly.entity_id
_entity_poly.type
_entity_poly.pdbx_seq_one_letter_code
_entity_poly.pdbx_strand_id
1 'polypeptide(L)'
;METVASSTIICPQCGGENKIPTDSRFLECEFCGSSIFLDKSKVVNHYVVLSNFDQSEAIGNVKRWMAGNFHVKDLDKNAQIAQTQFYYFPMWYFKTVKG
;
A
#
# COMPACT_ATOMS: atom_id res chain seq x y z
N MET A 1 15.38 2.34 -3.98
CA MET A 1 14.27 3.18 -4.48
C MET A 1 13.75 2.52 -5.74
N GLU A 2 12.74 1.67 -5.62
CA GLU A 2 12.06 1.08 -6.77
C GLU A 2 10.77 1.86 -7.01
N THR A 3 10.79 2.74 -7.99
CA THR A 3 9.60 3.42 -8.51
C THR A 3 8.83 2.46 -9.39
N VAL A 4 7.92 1.67 -8.79
CA VAL A 4 6.94 0.89 -9.54
C VAL A 4 5.74 1.77 -9.83
N ALA A 5 5.69 2.32 -11.05
CA ALA A 5 4.46 2.82 -11.65
C ALA A 5 4.62 2.91 -13.18
N SER A 6 4.81 1.77 -13.86
CA SER A 6 4.60 1.70 -15.31
C SER A 6 3.15 1.33 -15.57
N SER A 7 2.23 2.26 -15.40
CA SER A 7 0.84 2.07 -15.83
C SER A 7 0.75 2.37 -17.32
N THR A 8 0.49 1.35 -18.14
CA THR A 8 0.21 1.49 -19.57
C THR A 8 -1.29 1.41 -19.84
N ILE A 9 -1.74 1.96 -20.96
CA ILE A 9 -3.15 1.93 -21.40
C ILE A 9 -3.24 1.53 -22.86
N ILE A 10 -4.23 0.71 -23.20
CA ILE A 10 -4.52 0.34 -24.58
C ILE A 10 -5.42 1.41 -25.21
N CYS A 11 -5.00 1.93 -26.36
CA CYS A 11 -5.77 2.90 -27.12
C CYS A 11 -7.09 2.27 -27.61
N PRO A 12 -8.27 2.82 -27.27
CA PRO A 12 -9.56 2.26 -27.70
C PRO A 12 -9.83 2.45 -29.21
N GLN A 13 -9.05 3.29 -29.90
CA GLN A 13 -9.21 3.53 -31.34
C GLN A 13 -8.38 2.59 -32.22
N CYS A 14 -7.13 2.32 -31.85
CA CYS A 14 -6.22 1.51 -32.67
C CYS A 14 -5.64 0.27 -31.98
N GLY A 15 -5.84 0.12 -30.66
CA GLY A 15 -5.28 -0.99 -29.88
C GLY A 15 -3.80 -0.82 -29.49
N GLY A 16 -3.15 0.30 -29.82
CA GLY A 16 -1.76 0.57 -29.44
C GLY A 16 -1.58 0.79 -27.94
N GLU A 17 -0.54 0.23 -27.34
CA GLU A 17 -0.19 0.40 -25.93
C GLU A 17 0.61 1.69 -25.71
N ASN A 18 0.08 2.59 -24.88
CA ASN A 18 0.68 3.88 -24.60
C ASN A 18 1.06 3.98 -23.11
N LYS A 19 2.14 4.69 -22.79
CA LYS A 19 2.51 4.99 -21.40
C LYS A 19 1.61 6.09 -20.85
N ILE A 20 1.08 5.89 -19.64
CA ILE A 20 0.23 6.91 -18.99
C ILE A 20 1.13 8.00 -18.38
N PRO A 21 0.98 9.27 -18.78
CA PRO A 21 1.67 10.40 -18.15
C PRO A 21 1.13 10.68 -16.73
N THR A 22 2.04 11.00 -15.82
CA THR A 22 1.75 11.18 -14.39
C THR A 22 0.81 12.36 -14.12
N ASP A 23 0.87 13.44 -14.90
CA ASP A 23 0.23 14.72 -14.59
C ASP A 23 -0.90 15.15 -15.55
N SER A 24 -1.09 14.51 -16.71
CA SER A 24 -2.12 14.91 -17.67
C SER A 24 -3.42 14.09 -17.56
N ARG A 25 -4.56 14.68 -17.92
CA ARG A 25 -5.85 13.96 -18.06
C ARG A 25 -6.12 13.48 -19.49
N PHE A 26 -5.27 13.89 -20.43
CA PHE A 26 -5.35 13.54 -21.83
C PHE A 26 -3.99 13.06 -22.30
N LEU A 27 -4.00 11.97 -23.05
CA LEU A 27 -2.83 11.39 -23.70
C LEU A 27 -3.09 11.38 -25.20
N GLU A 28 -2.15 11.87 -25.99
CA GLU A 28 -2.16 11.66 -27.43
C GLU A 28 -1.55 10.29 -27.74
N CYS A 29 -2.25 9.46 -28.51
CA CYS A 29 -1.76 8.14 -28.89
C CYS A 29 -0.58 8.26 -29.86
N GLU A 30 0.58 7.70 -29.51
CA GLU A 30 1.80 7.73 -30.34
C GLU A 30 1.65 7.00 -31.68
N PHE A 31 0.60 6.17 -31.83
CA PHE A 31 0.36 5.36 -33.03
C PHE A 31 -0.63 5.97 -34.01
N CYS A 32 -1.71 6.58 -33.52
CA CYS A 32 -2.80 7.06 -34.37
C CYS A 32 -3.18 8.53 -34.14
N GLY A 33 -2.51 9.23 -33.21
CA GLY A 33 -2.78 10.64 -32.89
C GLY A 33 -4.12 10.89 -32.18
N SER A 34 -4.87 9.84 -31.83
CA SER A 34 -6.13 10.02 -31.10
C SER A 34 -5.90 10.54 -29.68
N SER A 35 -6.75 11.46 -29.23
CA SER A 35 -6.73 11.95 -27.85
C SER A 35 -7.52 11.00 -26.94
N ILE A 36 -6.83 10.39 -25.99
CA ILE A 36 -7.37 9.44 -25.01
C ILE A 36 -7.62 10.18 -23.70
N PHE A 37 -8.85 10.15 -23.21
CA PHE A 37 -9.19 10.65 -21.87
C PHE A 37 -8.79 9.63 -20.80
N LEU A 38 -7.99 10.07 -19.83
CA LEU A 38 -7.54 9.28 -18.70
C LEU A 38 -8.49 9.53 -17.51
N ASP A 39 -9.37 8.58 -17.24
CA ASP A 39 -10.21 8.60 -16.04
C ASP A 39 -9.39 8.22 -14.79
N LYS A 40 -8.63 9.20 -14.28
CA LYS A 40 -7.83 9.05 -13.06
C LYS A 40 -8.67 8.83 -11.79
N SER A 41 -10.01 8.95 -11.85
CA SER A 41 -10.88 8.64 -10.71
C SER A 41 -10.94 7.13 -10.41
N LYS A 42 -10.62 6.29 -11.41
CA LYS A 42 -10.53 4.83 -11.28
C LYS A 42 -9.12 4.34 -10.94
N VAL A 43 -8.14 5.23 -10.91
CA VAL A 43 -6.77 4.90 -10.48
C VAL A 43 -6.75 4.91 -8.96
N VAL A 44 -7.01 3.73 -8.37
CA VAL A 44 -6.86 3.51 -6.94
C VAL A 44 -5.37 3.54 -6.62
N ASN A 45 -4.91 4.61 -5.96
CA ASN A 45 -3.55 4.65 -5.44
C ASN A 45 -3.40 3.56 -4.36
N HIS A 46 -2.50 2.63 -4.60
CA HIS A 46 -2.13 1.62 -3.60
C HIS A 46 -0.93 2.17 -2.82
N TYR A 47 -1.12 2.34 -1.51
CA TYR A 47 -0.05 2.77 -0.61
C TYR A 47 0.40 1.59 0.25
N VAL A 48 1.70 1.43 0.40
CA VAL A 48 2.30 0.49 1.34
C VAL A 48 2.94 1.29 2.46
N VAL A 49 2.55 1.00 3.70
CA VAL A 49 3.25 1.53 4.87
C VAL A 49 4.33 0.53 5.25
N LEU A 50 5.60 0.94 5.14
CA LEU A 50 6.72 0.11 5.53
C LEU A 50 6.77 -0.05 7.06
N SER A 51 7.17 -1.22 7.53
CA SER A 51 7.51 -1.41 8.95
C SER A 51 8.69 -0.53 9.32
N ASN A 52 8.62 0.12 10.48
CA ASN A 52 9.73 0.88 11.06
C ASN A 52 10.54 0.08 12.09
N PHE A 53 10.25 -1.22 12.25
CA PHE A 53 10.97 -2.12 13.13
C PHE A 53 11.16 -3.50 12.49
N ASP A 54 12.19 -4.22 12.95
CA ASP A 54 12.47 -5.60 12.55
C ASP A 54 11.79 -6.65 13.47
N GLN A 55 11.99 -7.93 13.17
CA GLN A 55 11.39 -9.04 13.93
C GLN A 55 11.85 -9.07 15.39
N SER A 56 13.11 -8.74 15.67
CA SER A 56 13.67 -8.74 17.03
C SER A 56 13.07 -7.62 17.88
N GLU A 57 12.91 -6.44 17.28
CA GLU A 57 12.25 -5.29 17.88
C GLU A 57 10.76 -5.56 18.11
N ALA A 58 10.07 -6.21 17.16
CA ALA A 58 8.68 -6.64 17.32
C ALA A 58 8.50 -7.56 18.52
N ILE A 59 9.36 -8.58 18.65
CA ILE A 59 9.35 -9.50 19.81
C ILE A 59 9.64 -8.73 21.11
N GLY A 60 10.61 -7.82 21.10
CA GLY A 60 10.94 -6.97 22.24
C GLY A 60 9.77 -6.09 22.68
N ASN A 61 9.02 -5.53 21.73
CA ASN A 61 7.83 -4.72 22.00
C ASN A 61 6.71 -5.57 22.65
N VAL A 62 6.48 -6.79 22.16
CA VAL A 62 5.52 -7.73 22.77
C VAL A 62 5.96 -8.10 24.19
N LYS A 63 7.23 -8.44 24.40
CA LYS A 63 7.77 -8.75 25.74
C LYS A 63 7.62 -7.58 26.72
N ARG A 64 7.89 -6.35 26.26
CA ARG A 64 7.71 -5.13 27.07
C ARG A 64 6.25 -4.93 27.48
N TRP A 65 5.31 -5.20 26.57
CA TRP A 65 3.89 -5.16 26.88
C TRP A 65 3.47 -6.27 27.87
N MET A 66 3.99 -7.50 27.71
CA MET A 66 3.71 -8.62 28.63
C MET A 66 4.20 -8.36 30.06
N ALA A 67 5.28 -7.58 30.23
CA ALA A 67 5.82 -7.21 31.54
C ALA A 67 5.03 -6.07 32.23
N GLY A 68 3.97 -5.55 31.60
CA GLY A 68 3.13 -4.47 32.15
C GLY A 68 2.13 -4.93 33.22
N ASN A 69 1.59 -3.97 33.97
CA ASN A 69 0.72 -4.23 35.14
C ASN A 69 -0.75 -4.53 34.82
N PHE A 70 -1.18 -4.42 33.56
CA PHE A 70 -2.58 -4.57 33.16
C PHE A 70 -2.92 -5.98 32.65
N HIS A 71 -2.07 -6.97 32.95
CA HIS A 71 -2.19 -8.36 32.48
C HIS A 71 -1.97 -9.36 33.62
N VAL A 72 -2.04 -10.66 33.29
CA VAL A 72 -1.75 -11.75 34.23
C VAL A 72 -0.31 -11.62 34.76
N LYS A 73 -0.12 -11.87 36.05
CA LYS A 73 1.18 -11.80 36.70
C LYS A 73 2.19 -12.73 36.01
N ASP A 74 3.41 -12.23 35.82
CA ASP A 74 4.54 -12.96 35.23
C ASP A 74 4.25 -13.48 33.80
N LEU A 75 3.38 -12.81 33.04
CA LEU A 75 3.05 -13.18 31.66
C LEU A 75 4.30 -13.21 30.76
N ASP A 76 5.22 -12.26 30.93
CA ASP A 76 6.48 -12.17 30.19
C ASP A 76 7.42 -13.36 30.44
N LYS A 77 7.33 -13.99 31.62
CA LYS A 77 8.15 -15.14 32.01
C LYS A 77 7.53 -16.46 31.62
N ASN A 78 6.20 -16.56 31.72
CA ASN A 78 5.47 -17.82 31.56
C ASN A 78 4.99 -18.04 30.12
N ALA A 79 4.77 -16.98 29.34
CA ALA A 79 4.32 -17.10 27.96
C ALA A 79 5.45 -17.53 27.02
N GLN A 80 5.08 -18.29 26.00
CA GLN A 80 5.97 -18.66 24.90
C GLN A 80 5.39 -18.11 23.59
N ILE A 81 6.23 -17.40 22.84
CA ILE A 81 5.88 -16.95 21.49
C ILE A 81 6.06 -18.15 20.55
N ALA A 82 4.95 -18.77 20.15
CA ALA A 82 4.98 -19.96 19.31
C ALA A 82 5.39 -19.67 17.85
N GLN A 83 5.01 -18.51 17.32
CA GLN A 83 5.32 -18.11 15.94
C GLN A 83 5.43 -16.58 15.83
N THR A 84 6.22 -16.11 14.87
CA THR A 84 6.27 -14.70 14.48
C THR A 84 6.24 -14.62 12.96
N GLN A 85 5.32 -13.83 12.41
CA GLN A 85 5.14 -13.66 10.98
C GLN A 85 4.89 -12.18 10.68
N PHE A 86 5.54 -11.67 9.63
CA PHE A 86 5.25 -10.36 9.08
C PHE A 86 4.26 -10.48 7.91
N TYR A 87 3.21 -9.67 7.93
CA TYR A 87 2.21 -9.60 6.87
C TYR A 87 1.76 -8.16 6.65
N TYR A 88 1.55 -7.79 5.39
CA TYR A 88 0.86 -6.56 5.05
C TYR A 88 -0.65 -6.82 5.09
N PHE A 89 -1.38 -5.99 5.83
CA PHE A 89 -2.83 -6.05 5.88
C PHE A 89 -3.45 -4.95 5.01
N PRO A 90 -4.42 -5.25 4.13
CA PRO A 90 -5.08 -4.24 3.32
C PRO A 90 -5.90 -3.31 4.21
N MET A 91 -5.61 -2.01 4.14
CA MET A 91 -6.32 -0.98 4.90
C MET A 91 -7.00 0.01 3.95
N TRP A 92 -8.19 0.46 4.35
CA TRP A 92 -8.97 1.44 3.61
C TRP A 92 -9.00 2.75 4.40
N TYR A 93 -8.58 3.85 3.76
CA TYR A 93 -8.71 5.19 4.32
C TYR A 93 -9.99 5.84 3.81
N PHE A 94 -10.93 6.11 4.72
CA PHE A 94 -12.16 6.82 4.40
C PHE A 94 -12.04 8.28 4.84
N LYS A 95 -12.24 9.21 3.89
CA LYS A 95 -12.37 10.63 4.20
C LYS A 95 -13.86 10.99 4.21
N THR A 96 -14.39 11.32 5.38
CA THR A 96 -15.75 11.87 5.48
C THR A 96 -15.70 13.38 5.27
N VAL A 97 -16.64 13.93 4.52
CA VAL A 97 -16.84 15.37 4.40
C VAL A 97 -17.87 15.73 5.47
N LYS A 98 -17.49 16.52 6.48
CA LYS A 98 -18.49 17.12 7.37
C LYS A 98 -19.24 18.19 6.56
N GLY A 99 -20.55 18.03 6.47
CA GLY A 99 -21.46 19.07 5.98
C GLY A 99 -21.60 20.21 6.99
#